data_AF-A0A814DA84-F1
#
_entry.id   AF-A0A814DA84-F1
#
_cell.length_a   1.000
_cell.length_b   1.000
_cell.length_c   1.000
_cell.angle_alpha   90.00
_cell.angle_beta   90.00
_cell.angle_gamma   90.00
#
_symmetry.space_group_name_H-M   'P 1'
#
loop_
_entity.id
_entity.type
_entity.pdbx_description
1 polymer ?
#
loop_
_entity_poly.entity_id
_entity_poly.type
_entity_poly.pdbx_seq_one_letter_code
_entity_poly.pdbx_strand_id
1 'polypeptide(L)'
;MLDDKSTPANGLQLFDTAIFLFDDEIKYQEKKRVEQILWPAHCVQHSHGAKLHKDLQILESTPNQHVISLFKGFDRDIDSYSAFWDNQKIRETELNLQLQKYNVTRIFVAGLATDVCVYSTALHAAEYGYETFIIEDACRGVDEAAIETRLDELVKLQCTVIQSADVKALVESG
;
A
#
# COMPACT_ATOMS: atom_id res chain seq x y z
N MET A 1 27.07 -5.72 7.45
CA MET A 1 25.65 -6.11 7.38
C MET A 1 25.08 -5.45 6.14
N LEU A 2 24.53 -6.29 5.26
CA LEU A 2 23.75 -6.00 4.05
C LEU A 2 24.46 -5.26 2.91
N ASP A 3 24.57 -5.95 1.77
CA ASP A 3 25.12 -5.46 0.51
C ASP A 3 24.35 -4.22 0.04
N ASP A 4 25.02 -3.07 0.17
CA ASP A 4 24.51 -1.74 -0.13
C ASP A 4 24.55 -1.49 -1.65
N LYS A 5 23.44 -1.79 -2.33
CA LYS A 5 23.22 -1.37 -3.74
C LYS A 5 22.68 0.05 -3.87
N SER A 6 22.52 0.78 -2.76
CA SER A 6 21.92 2.12 -2.79
C SER A 6 23.00 3.18 -3.00
N THR A 7 22.79 4.06 -3.99
CA THR A 7 23.81 5.03 -4.41
C THR A 7 23.45 6.41 -3.88
N PRO A 8 24.26 7.05 -3.00
CA PRO A 8 24.06 8.45 -2.60
C PRO A 8 24.27 9.42 -3.79
N ALA A 9 23.55 10.55 -3.80
CA ALA A 9 23.35 11.34 -5.02
C ALA A 9 24.57 12.13 -5.56
N ASN A 10 24.99 11.76 -6.77
CA ASN A 10 24.99 12.59 -7.98
C ASN A 10 24.77 11.66 -9.19
N GLY A 11 23.64 11.79 -9.92
CA GLY A 11 23.35 11.01 -11.14
C GLY A 11 22.20 9.98 -11.07
N LEU A 12 21.35 10.03 -10.04
CA LEU A 12 20.18 9.14 -9.91
C LEU A 12 19.19 9.30 -11.07
N GLN A 13 18.59 8.18 -11.48
CA GLN A 13 17.53 8.06 -12.48
C GLN A 13 16.20 7.68 -11.83
N LEU A 14 15.12 7.77 -12.61
CA LEU A 14 13.83 7.24 -12.18
C LEU A 14 13.95 5.72 -11.97
N PHE A 15 13.25 5.23 -10.96
CA PHE A 15 13.24 3.86 -10.45
C PHE A 15 14.51 3.43 -9.69
N ASP A 16 15.50 4.31 -9.53
CA ASP A 16 16.62 4.06 -8.62
C ASP A 16 16.18 4.13 -7.16
N THR A 17 16.85 3.33 -6.31
CA THR A 17 16.78 3.50 -4.86
C THR A 17 17.68 4.66 -4.42
N ALA A 18 17.07 5.73 -3.93
CA ALA A 18 17.73 6.87 -3.33
C ALA A 18 17.80 6.74 -1.80
N ILE A 19 18.90 7.23 -1.21
CA ILE A 19 19.07 7.31 0.24
C ILE A 19 18.82 8.75 0.68
N PHE A 20 17.86 8.92 1.59
CA PHE A 20 17.59 10.17 2.27
C PHE A 20 18.20 10.12 3.67
N LEU A 21 18.93 11.18 4.02
CA LEU A 21 19.47 11.38 5.35
C LEU A 21 18.69 12.49 6.03
N PHE A 22 18.11 12.19 7.19
CA PHE A 22 17.33 13.14 7.96
C PHE A 22 17.98 13.45 9.30
N ASP A 23 18.07 14.74 9.61
CA ASP A 23 18.70 15.25 10.84
C ASP A 23 17.68 15.56 11.96
N ASP A 24 16.38 15.48 11.67
CA ASP A 24 15.30 15.73 12.64
C ASP A 24 14.96 14.45 13.42
N GLU A 25 15.64 14.27 14.56
CA GLU A 25 15.45 13.11 15.45
C GLU A 25 14.04 13.03 16.07
N ILE A 26 13.32 14.15 16.14
CA ILE A 26 11.96 14.17 16.69
C ILE A 26 10.97 13.64 15.64
N LYS A 27 11.07 14.16 14.41
CA LYS A 27 10.17 13.77 13.31
C LYS A 27 10.43 12.34 12.85
N TYR A 28 11.70 11.94 12.73
CA TYR A 28 12.09 10.66 12.14
C TYR A 28 12.53 9.60 13.14
N GLN A 29 12.43 9.90 14.44
CA GLN A 29 12.90 9.01 15.51
C GLN A 29 14.36 8.60 15.26
N GLU A 30 14.70 7.32 15.46
CA GLU A 30 16.04 6.77 15.20
C GLU A 30 16.32 6.55 13.69
N LYS A 31 15.36 6.81 12.79
CA LYS A 31 15.45 6.49 11.35
C LYS A 31 16.08 7.62 10.54
N LYS A 32 17.37 7.87 10.81
CA LYS A 32 18.17 8.89 10.11
C LYS A 32 18.50 8.57 8.66
N ARG A 33 18.40 7.31 8.25
CA ARG A 33 18.69 6.83 6.90
C ARG A 33 17.48 6.10 6.34
N VAL A 34 16.93 6.59 5.24
CA VAL A 34 15.72 6.05 4.61
C VAL A 34 16.00 5.78 3.13
N GLU A 35 15.77 4.54 2.70
CA GLU A 35 15.83 4.16 1.29
C GLU A 35 14.45 4.31 0.66
N GLN A 36 14.38 4.95 -0.51
CA GLN A 36 13.13 5.14 -1.25
C GLN A 36 13.36 4.99 -2.74
N ILE A 37 12.39 4.41 -3.45
CA ILE A 37 12.43 4.32 -4.92
C ILE A 37 12.00 5.67 -5.48
N LEU A 38 12.75 6.20 -6.45
CA LEU A 38 12.36 7.41 -7.17
C LEU A 38 11.31 7.08 -8.23
N TRP A 39 10.16 7.74 -8.16
CA TRP A 39 9.10 7.58 -9.16
C TRP A 39 9.02 8.81 -10.06
N PRO A 40 8.54 8.67 -11.32
CA PRO A 40 8.08 9.82 -12.08
C PRO A 40 7.05 10.61 -11.27
N ALA A 41 6.95 11.92 -11.47
CA ALA A 41 5.91 12.71 -10.81
C ALA A 41 4.51 12.15 -11.16
N HIS A 42 3.78 11.70 -10.14
CA HIS A 42 2.47 11.07 -10.29
C HIS A 42 1.58 11.46 -9.10
N CYS A 43 0.27 11.38 -9.27
CA CYS A 43 -0.73 11.66 -8.23
C CYS A 43 -0.51 12.98 -7.45
N VAL A 44 0.09 13.99 -8.10
CA VAL A 44 0.40 15.29 -7.46
C VAL A 44 -0.90 15.92 -6.94
N GLN A 45 -0.88 16.39 -5.70
CA GLN A 45 -2.06 16.96 -5.04
C GLN A 45 -2.74 18.02 -5.91
N HIS A 46 -4.06 17.95 -5.99
CA HIS A 46 -4.92 18.84 -6.79
C HIS A 46 -4.69 18.82 -8.31
N SER A 47 -3.88 17.89 -8.83
CA SER A 47 -3.70 17.69 -10.27
C SER A 47 -4.76 16.77 -10.88
N HIS A 48 -4.83 16.74 -12.21
CA HIS A 48 -5.66 15.76 -12.93
C HIS A 48 -5.26 14.31 -12.60
N GLY A 49 -3.95 14.04 -12.49
CA GLY A 49 -3.42 12.70 -12.23
C GLY A 49 -3.72 12.16 -10.83
N ALA A 50 -4.17 13.01 -9.90
CA ALA A 50 -4.59 12.58 -8.57
C ALA A 50 -6.09 12.22 -8.49
N LYS A 51 -6.85 12.42 -9.57
CA LYS A 51 -8.29 12.07 -9.59
C LYS A 51 -8.45 10.56 -9.77
N LEU A 52 -9.46 9.99 -9.12
CA LEU A 52 -9.89 8.63 -9.40
C LEU A 52 -10.33 8.51 -10.86
N HIS A 53 -10.08 7.34 -11.46
CA HIS A 53 -10.44 7.09 -12.85
C HIS A 53 -11.95 7.25 -13.06
N LYS A 54 -12.36 7.89 -14.16
CA LYS A 54 -13.77 8.24 -14.43
C LYS A 54 -14.74 7.06 -14.47
N ASP A 55 -14.21 5.86 -14.76
CA ASP A 55 -15.01 4.64 -14.87
C ASP A 55 -15.08 3.87 -13.54
N LEU A 56 -14.37 4.33 -12.48
CA LEU A 56 -14.49 3.75 -11.16
C LEU A 56 -15.86 4.11 -10.57
N GLN A 57 -16.67 3.08 -10.33
CA GLN A 57 -17.95 3.23 -9.65
C GLN A 57 -17.73 3.15 -8.15
N ILE A 58 -18.05 4.23 -7.45
CA ILE A 58 -17.96 4.32 -6.00
C ILE A 58 -19.39 4.28 -5.47
N LEU A 59 -19.68 3.31 -4.61
CA LEU A 59 -21.00 3.19 -4.01
C LEU A 59 -21.24 4.34 -3.02
N GLU A 60 -22.51 4.61 -2.73
CA GLU A 60 -22.87 5.53 -1.66
C GLU A 60 -22.81 4.83 -0.30
N SER A 61 -22.50 5.60 0.74
CA SER A 61 -22.62 5.12 2.11
C SER A 61 -24.10 4.94 2.48
N THR A 62 -24.41 3.83 3.13
CA THR A 62 -25.72 3.52 3.71
C THR A 62 -25.54 3.16 5.18
N PRO A 63 -26.62 2.95 5.98
CA PRO A 63 -26.49 2.51 7.36
C PRO A 63 -25.68 1.21 7.55
N ASN A 64 -25.64 0.33 6.54
CA ASN A 64 -24.95 -0.97 6.60
C ASN A 64 -23.76 -1.07 5.63
N GLN A 65 -23.39 0.03 4.96
CA GLN A 65 -22.30 0.07 3.99
C GLN A 65 -21.57 1.40 4.12
N HIS A 66 -20.27 1.36 4.38
CA HIS A 66 -19.49 2.57 4.58
C HIS A 66 -18.42 2.69 3.51
N VAL A 67 -18.45 3.80 2.78
CA VAL A 67 -17.39 4.15 1.84
C VAL A 67 -16.51 5.20 2.49
N ILE A 68 -15.22 4.88 2.59
CA ILE A 68 -14.21 5.72 3.21
C ILE A 68 -13.17 6.06 2.16
N SER A 69 -12.86 7.34 2.01
CA SER A 69 -11.74 7.82 1.20
C SER A 69 -10.58 8.18 2.12
N LEU A 70 -9.40 7.65 1.83
CA LEU A 70 -8.16 7.91 2.55
C LEU A 70 -7.09 8.38 1.58
N PHE A 71 -6.20 9.24 2.06
CA PHE A 71 -5.05 9.73 1.30
C PHE A 71 -3.75 9.25 1.96
N LYS A 72 -2.77 8.91 1.13
CA LYS A 72 -1.44 8.47 1.54
C LYS A 72 -0.36 9.16 0.70
N GLY A 73 0.89 9.11 1.13
CA GLY A 73 2.03 9.69 0.39
C GLY A 73 2.03 11.23 0.33
N PHE A 74 1.44 11.88 1.34
CA PHE A 74 1.37 13.35 1.41
C PHE A 74 2.47 13.97 2.28
N ASP A 75 3.30 13.16 2.96
CA ASP A 75 4.53 13.68 3.56
C ASP A 75 5.54 13.92 2.45
N ARG A 76 6.27 15.03 2.52
CA ARG A 76 7.27 15.36 1.49
C ARG A 76 8.52 14.50 1.61
N ASP A 77 8.76 13.94 2.78
CA ASP A 77 10.03 13.32 3.12
C ASP A 77 9.94 11.79 3.08
N ILE A 78 8.77 11.22 3.39
CA ILE A 78 8.56 9.76 3.45
C ILE A 78 7.34 9.37 2.62
N ASP A 79 7.57 8.44 1.69
CA ASP A 79 6.52 7.86 0.86
C ASP A 79 5.68 6.82 1.64
N SER A 80 4.50 6.49 1.12
CA SER A 80 3.56 5.55 1.73
C SER A 80 2.87 4.73 0.65
N TYR A 81 3.29 3.48 0.52
CA TYR A 81 2.67 2.50 -0.36
C TYR A 81 1.45 1.86 0.30
N SER A 82 1.58 1.48 1.57
CA SER A 82 0.49 0.88 2.32
C SER A 82 -0.60 1.89 2.63
N ALA A 83 -1.86 1.46 2.58
CA ALA A 83 -2.96 2.26 3.11
C ALA A 83 -2.98 2.34 4.66
N PHE A 84 -2.15 1.55 5.36
CA PHE A 84 -2.07 1.52 6.84
C PHE A 84 -0.95 2.38 7.41
N TRP A 85 0.23 2.39 6.78
CA TRP A 85 1.43 3.04 7.29
C TRP A 85 2.20 3.73 6.16
N ASP A 86 3.01 4.72 6.52
CA ASP A 86 4.13 5.11 5.67
C ASP A 86 5.17 3.99 5.55
N ASN A 87 6.06 4.10 4.56
CA ASN A 87 7.07 3.07 4.26
C ASN A 87 8.04 2.85 5.42
N GLN A 88 8.15 3.81 6.34
CA GLN A 88 8.99 3.72 7.53
C GLN A 88 8.20 3.32 8.78
N LYS A 89 6.90 3.03 8.71
CA LYS A 89 6.02 2.82 9.87
C LYS A 89 6.20 3.89 10.97
N ILE A 90 6.43 5.13 10.58
CA ILE A 90 6.50 6.27 11.52
C ILE A 90 5.10 6.81 11.76
N ARG A 91 4.31 6.95 10.71
CA ARG A 91 2.93 7.43 10.75
C ARG A 91 1.95 6.35 10.30
N GLU A 92 1.01 6.02 11.19
CA GLU A 92 -0.18 5.24 10.86
C GLU A 92 -1.21 6.15 10.19
N THR A 93 -1.95 5.63 9.21
CA THR A 93 -3.15 6.29 8.71
C THR A 93 -4.34 5.99 9.62
N GLU A 94 -5.48 6.62 9.36
CA GLU A 94 -6.71 6.30 10.08
C GLU A 94 -7.36 4.97 9.67
N LEU A 95 -6.85 4.24 8.66
CA LEU A 95 -7.53 3.07 8.10
C LEU A 95 -7.82 1.99 9.16
N ASN A 96 -6.81 1.57 9.93
CA ASN A 96 -6.99 0.54 10.95
C ASN A 96 -8.04 0.93 11.99
N LEU A 97 -7.97 2.18 12.48
CA LEU A 97 -8.95 2.71 13.41
C LEU A 97 -10.37 2.72 12.82
N GLN A 98 -10.52 3.02 11.53
CA GLN A 98 -11.82 2.97 10.86
C GLN A 98 -12.33 1.53 10.73
N LEU A 99 -11.49 0.59 10.34
CA LEU A 99 -11.87 -0.83 10.20
C LEU A 99 -12.30 -1.44 11.54
N GLN A 100 -11.58 -1.13 12.62
CA GLN A 100 -11.92 -1.57 13.98
C GLN A 100 -13.28 -1.03 14.46
N LYS A 101 -13.63 0.23 14.14
CA LYS A 101 -14.94 0.80 14.48
C LYS A 101 -16.11 0.00 13.88
N TYR A 102 -15.88 -0.64 12.75
CA TYR A 102 -16.88 -1.46 12.06
C TYR A 102 -16.69 -2.97 12.29
N ASN A 103 -15.82 -3.36 13.23
CA ASN A 103 -15.51 -4.76 13.55
C ASN A 103 -15.14 -5.59 12.31
N VAL A 104 -14.41 -4.99 11.37
CA VAL A 104 -13.94 -5.71 10.18
C VAL A 104 -12.96 -6.80 10.60
N THR A 105 -13.14 -8.01 10.08
CA THR A 105 -12.25 -9.16 10.34
C THR A 105 -11.56 -9.66 9.08
N ARG A 106 -12.17 -9.45 7.91
CA ARG A 106 -11.65 -9.85 6.60
C ARG A 106 -11.41 -8.63 5.71
N ILE A 107 -10.31 -8.63 4.99
CA ILE A 107 -9.95 -7.56 4.05
C ILE A 107 -9.72 -8.19 2.67
N PHE A 108 -10.40 -7.64 1.67
CA PHE A 108 -10.21 -7.98 0.27
C PHE A 108 -9.52 -6.80 -0.43
N VAL A 109 -8.34 -7.04 -0.99
CA VAL A 109 -7.50 -6.01 -1.61
C VAL A 109 -7.52 -6.16 -3.12
N ALA A 110 -7.82 -5.07 -3.82
CA ALA A 110 -7.79 -4.95 -5.27
C ALA A 110 -7.24 -3.57 -5.69
N GLY A 111 -6.85 -3.42 -6.95
CA GLY A 111 -6.42 -2.15 -7.53
C GLY A 111 -4.94 -2.13 -7.96
N LEU A 112 -4.29 -0.98 -7.77
CA LEU A 112 -2.97 -0.71 -8.32
C LEU A 112 -1.99 -0.21 -7.25
N ALA A 113 -0.70 -0.58 -7.28
CA ALA A 113 -0.10 -1.64 -8.10
C ALA A 113 0.09 -2.93 -7.27
N THR A 114 -0.07 -4.10 -7.90
CA THR A 114 0.03 -5.42 -7.25
C THR A 114 1.29 -5.56 -6.39
N ASP A 115 2.44 -5.23 -6.95
CA ASP A 115 3.79 -5.34 -6.41
C ASP A 115 4.21 -4.17 -5.49
N VAL A 116 3.37 -3.14 -5.38
CA VAL A 116 3.64 -1.92 -4.58
C VAL A 116 2.53 -1.68 -3.56
N CYS A 117 1.50 -0.90 -3.92
CA CYS A 117 0.49 -0.46 -2.94
C CYS A 117 -0.43 -1.58 -2.49
N VAL A 118 -0.80 -2.51 -3.38
CA VAL A 118 -1.61 -3.69 -3.04
C VAL A 118 -0.81 -4.59 -2.10
N TYR A 119 0.42 -4.94 -2.46
CA TYR A 119 1.33 -5.72 -1.64
C TYR A 119 1.53 -5.13 -0.24
N SER A 120 1.95 -3.86 -0.15
CA SER A 120 2.21 -3.22 1.16
C SER A 120 0.94 -3.05 2.00
N THR A 121 -0.22 -2.92 1.37
CA THR A 121 -1.50 -2.86 2.08
C THR A 121 -1.90 -4.24 2.62
N ALA A 122 -1.80 -5.29 1.80
CA ALA A 122 -2.10 -6.66 2.20
C ALA A 122 -1.13 -7.16 3.29
N LEU A 123 0.16 -6.85 3.16
CA LEU A 123 1.17 -7.16 4.15
C LEU A 123 0.81 -6.58 5.53
N HIS A 124 0.54 -5.28 5.60
CA HIS A 124 0.19 -4.65 6.88
C HIS A 124 -1.17 -5.10 7.40
N ALA A 125 -2.15 -5.38 6.52
CA ALA A 125 -3.40 -5.99 6.94
C ALA A 125 -3.18 -7.34 7.66
N ALA A 126 -2.33 -8.21 7.09
CA ALA A 126 -1.98 -9.48 7.71
C ALA A 126 -1.22 -9.30 9.03
N GLU A 127 -0.29 -8.33 9.12
CA GLU A 127 0.40 -8.00 10.38
C GLU A 127 -0.55 -7.52 11.48
N TYR A 128 -1.61 -6.79 11.11
CA TYR A 128 -2.70 -6.42 12.04
C TYR A 128 -3.61 -7.58 12.42
N GLY A 129 -3.45 -8.75 11.79
CA GLY A 129 -4.24 -9.95 12.08
C GLY A 129 -5.55 -10.04 11.31
N TYR A 130 -5.77 -9.23 10.27
CA TYR A 130 -6.92 -9.38 9.40
C TYR A 130 -6.76 -10.61 8.48
N GLU A 131 -7.84 -11.36 8.30
CA GLU A 131 -7.89 -12.39 7.26
C GLU A 131 -7.85 -11.70 5.88
N THR A 132 -6.73 -11.83 5.18
CA THR A 132 -6.40 -10.96 4.05
C THR A 132 -6.42 -11.72 2.73
N PHE A 133 -7.19 -11.20 1.78
CA PHE A 133 -7.37 -11.75 0.44
C PHE A 133 -6.89 -10.76 -0.62
N ILE A 134 -6.17 -11.26 -1.64
CA ILE A 134 -5.74 -10.48 -2.80
C ILE A 134 -6.56 -10.95 -4.00
N ILE A 135 -7.30 -10.05 -4.63
CA ILE A 135 -8.12 -10.34 -5.81
C ILE A 135 -7.27 -10.15 -7.06
N GLU A 136 -6.62 -11.21 -7.52
CA GLU A 136 -5.54 -11.16 -8.51
C GLU A 136 -5.98 -10.57 -9.86
N ASP A 137 -7.12 -11.04 -10.39
CA ASP A 137 -7.71 -10.58 -11.65
C ASP A 137 -8.26 -9.14 -11.58
N ALA A 138 -8.38 -8.59 -10.37
CA ALA A 138 -8.72 -7.19 -10.12
C ALA A 138 -7.50 -6.31 -9.79
N CYS A 139 -6.27 -6.81 -10.02
CA CYS A 139 -5.03 -6.08 -9.81
C CYS A 139 -4.18 -5.97 -11.10
N ARG A 140 -3.28 -4.97 -11.12
CA ARG A 140 -2.20 -4.88 -12.12
C ARG A 140 -0.95 -4.31 -11.44
N GLY A 141 0.22 -4.90 -11.72
CA GLY A 141 1.50 -4.45 -11.18
C GLY A 141 2.27 -3.51 -12.11
N VAL A 142 3.38 -2.98 -11.59
CA VAL A 142 4.35 -2.18 -12.34
C VAL A 142 5.40 -3.08 -12.99
N ASP A 143 5.98 -3.99 -12.22
CA ASP A 143 7.02 -4.92 -12.68
C ASP A 143 6.54 -6.37 -12.54
N GLU A 144 6.40 -7.06 -13.68
CA GLU A 144 5.94 -8.46 -13.73
C GLU A 144 6.81 -9.40 -12.89
N ALA A 145 8.13 -9.18 -12.84
CA ALA A 145 9.04 -10.02 -12.06
C ALA A 145 8.85 -9.82 -10.55
N ALA A 146 8.48 -8.60 -10.14
CA ALA A 146 8.19 -8.30 -8.74
C ALA A 146 6.86 -8.91 -8.30
N ILE A 147 5.84 -8.96 -9.18
CA ILE A 147 4.50 -9.47 -8.83
C ILE A 147 4.56 -10.89 -8.25
N GLU A 148 5.20 -11.83 -8.95
CA GLU A 148 5.27 -13.23 -8.51
C GLU A 148 5.93 -13.34 -7.13
N THR A 149 7.07 -12.66 -6.96
CA THR A 149 7.80 -12.62 -5.68
C THR A 149 6.95 -12.05 -4.55
N ARG A 150 6.19 -10.97 -4.81
CA ARG A 150 5.34 -10.32 -3.81
C ARG A 150 4.13 -11.15 -3.41
N LEU A 151 3.49 -11.83 -4.37
CA LEU A 151 2.38 -12.73 -4.07
C LEU A 151 2.85 -13.94 -3.25
N ASP A 152 4.01 -14.52 -3.59
CA ASP A 152 4.61 -15.61 -2.82
C ASP A 152 4.93 -15.22 -1.37
N GLU A 153 5.42 -13.99 -1.14
CA GLU A 153 5.64 -13.44 0.20
C GLU A 153 4.33 -13.33 1.00
N LEU A 154 3.26 -12.84 0.38
CA LEU A 154 1.95 -12.73 1.03
C LEU A 154 1.37 -14.10 1.39
N VAL A 155 1.51 -15.09 0.50
CA VAL A 155 1.07 -16.48 0.78
C VAL A 155 1.83 -17.08 1.97
N LYS A 156 3.14 -16.82 2.09
CA LYS A 156 3.93 -17.25 3.26
C LYS A 156 3.46 -16.61 4.57
N LEU A 157 2.81 -15.44 4.48
CA LEU A 157 2.20 -14.73 5.60
C LEU A 157 0.71 -15.06 5.78
N GLN A 158 0.25 -16.17 5.19
CA GLN A 158 -1.12 -16.68 5.31
C GLN A 158 -2.18 -15.77 4.65
N CYS A 159 -1.79 -14.82 3.79
CA CYS A 159 -2.75 -14.20 2.88
C CYS A 159 -3.18 -15.19 1.80
N THR A 160 -4.39 -15.02 1.27
CA THR A 160 -4.92 -15.88 0.21
C THR A 160 -5.07 -15.10 -1.09
N VAL A 161 -4.51 -15.62 -2.18
CA VAL A 161 -4.73 -15.08 -3.53
C VAL A 161 -5.98 -15.76 -4.11
N ILE A 162 -6.93 -14.95 -4.59
CA ILE A 162 -8.23 -15.40 -5.10
C ILE A 162 -8.57 -14.72 -6.42
N GLN A 163 -9.59 -15.24 -7.11
CA GLN A 163 -10.19 -14.57 -8.27
C GLN A 163 -11.44 -13.80 -7.84
N SER A 164 -11.82 -12.79 -8.63
CA SER A 164 -13.00 -11.95 -8.36
C SER A 164 -14.30 -12.77 -8.26
N ALA A 165 -14.36 -13.90 -8.97
CA ALA A 165 -15.48 -14.85 -8.91
C ALA A 165 -15.68 -15.48 -7.51
N ASP A 166 -14.62 -15.58 -6.70
CA ASP A 166 -14.66 -16.22 -5.38
C ASP A 166 -15.17 -15.27 -4.28
N VAL A 167 -15.07 -13.95 -4.50
CA VAL A 167 -15.32 -12.92 -3.49
C VAL A 167 -16.71 -13.06 -2.87
N LYS A 168 -17.75 -13.27 -3.68
CA LYS A 168 -19.12 -13.37 -3.18
C LYS A 168 -19.28 -14.52 -2.18
N ALA A 169 -18.78 -15.71 -2.51
CA ALA A 169 -18.89 -16.87 -1.65
C ALA A 169 -18.09 -16.69 -0.34
N LEU A 170 -16.93 -16.03 -0.40
CA LEU A 170 -16.10 -15.74 0.76
C LEU A 170 -16.71 -14.68 1.68
N VAL A 171 -17.41 -13.68 1.13
CA VAL A 171 -18.13 -12.68 1.94
C VAL A 171 -19.36 -13.30 2.61
N GLU A 172 -20.10 -14.18 1.92
CA GLU A 172 -21.33 -14.80 2.43
C GLU A 172 -21.07 -15.94 3.46
N SER A 173 -19.84 -16.44 3.56
CA SER A 173 -19.46 -17.55 4.46
C SER A 173 -18.83 -17.11 5.79
N GLY A 174 -18.79 -15.80 6.08
CA GLY A 174 -18.34 -15.23 7.37
C GLY A 174 -19.46 -14.63 8.17
#